data_AF-A0A2V9MPJ1-F1
#
_entry.id   AF-A0A2V9MPJ1-F1
#
_cell.length_a   1.000
_cell.length_b   1.000
_cell.length_c   1.000
_cell.angle_alpha   90.00
_cell.angle_beta   90.00
_cell.angle_gamma   90.00
#
_symmetry.space_group_name_H-M   'P 1'
#
loop_
_entity.id
_entity.type
_entity.pdbx_description
1 polymer ?
#
loop_
_entity_poly.entity_id
_entity_poly.type
_entity_poly.pdbx_seq_one_letter_code
_entity_poly.pdbx_strand_id
1 'polypeptide(L)'
;MPKKVIVIGLDGLEPTIVESMLERGELPNLARIKRSGSYSRLRTTYPAQTPVAWSSFATGTNPGGHGIFDFISRDPATYLPDAGLSHFERPKNIFSPPQVVNQRKGIPFWQTLSQAGVPSVVLRCPCTFPPDELNGRMLAGVGVPDLRGSQNKGTFYTQDTGVRAGESEQVVFL
;
A
#
# COMPACT_ATOMS: atom_id res chain seq x y z
N MET A 1 26.93 -0.12 15.63
CA MET A 1 25.97 0.41 14.63
C MET A 1 24.58 0.39 15.24
N PRO A 2 23.71 1.38 14.98
CA PRO A 2 22.33 1.35 15.45
C PRO A 2 21.58 0.14 14.85
N LYS A 3 20.68 -0.47 15.63
CA LYS A 3 19.83 -1.56 15.15
C LYS A 3 18.85 -1.01 14.11
N LYS A 4 18.75 -1.67 12.95
CA LYS A 4 17.78 -1.32 11.91
C LYS A 4 16.49 -2.12 12.12
N VAL A 5 15.36 -1.50 11.78
CA VAL A 5 14.05 -2.16 11.73
C VAL A 5 13.67 -2.33 10.27
N ILE A 6 13.19 -3.53 9.91
CA ILE A 6 12.65 -3.82 8.58
C ILE A 6 11.20 -4.23 8.78
N VAL A 7 10.30 -3.59 8.03
CA VAL A 7 8.89 -3.95 7.98
C VAL A 7 8.60 -4.50 6.59
N ILE A 8 8.06 -5.72 6.54
CA ILE A 8 7.62 -6.37 5.30
C ILE A 8 6.11 -6.53 5.43
N GLY A 9 5.36 -5.81 4.60
CA GLY A 9 3.92 -6.00 4.54
C GLY A 9 3.54 -6.87 3.34
N LEU A 10 2.67 -7.84 3.60
CA LEU A 10 2.18 -8.81 2.63
C LEU A 10 0.67 -8.57 2.49
N ASP A 11 0.27 -7.99 1.37
CA ASP A 11 -1.13 -7.64 1.12
C ASP A 11 -1.98 -8.90 0.91
N GLY A 12 -3.18 -8.94 1.48
CA GLY A 12 -4.08 -10.09 1.39
C GLY A 12 -3.57 -11.39 2.04
N LEU A 13 -2.56 -11.32 2.92
CA LEU A 13 -2.01 -12.51 3.57
C LEU A 13 -2.98 -13.09 4.62
N GLU A 14 -3.77 -14.08 4.21
CA GLU A 14 -4.74 -14.77 5.07
C GLU A 14 -4.04 -15.71 6.09
N PRO A 15 -4.16 -15.45 7.41
CA PRO A 15 -3.47 -16.23 8.43
C PRO A 15 -3.79 -17.73 8.40
N THR A 16 -5.03 -18.12 8.10
CA THR A 16 -5.42 -19.54 8.11
C THR A 16 -4.71 -20.36 7.02
N ILE A 17 -4.47 -19.76 5.85
CA ILE A 17 -3.69 -20.40 4.78
C ILE A 17 -2.24 -20.56 5.22
N VAL A 18 -1.65 -19.49 5.78
CA VAL A 18 -0.25 -19.49 6.24
C VAL A 18 -0.02 -20.50 7.35
N GLU A 19 -0.92 -20.58 8.33
CA GLU A 19 -0.84 -21.54 9.43
C GLU A 19 -0.93 -22.99 8.91
N SER A 20 -1.86 -23.26 7.99
CA SER A 20 -1.98 -24.58 7.35
C SER A 20 -0.70 -24.98 6.57
N MET A 21 -0.09 -24.04 5.84
CA MET A 21 1.18 -24.29 5.14
C MET A 21 2.35 -24.48 6.12
N LEU A 22 2.37 -23.78 7.25
CA LEU A 22 3.37 -23.96 8.31
C LEU A 22 3.28 -25.35 8.93
N GLU A 23 2.06 -25.85 9.19
CA GLU A 23 1.83 -27.21 9.71
C GLU A 23 2.34 -28.29 8.75
N ARG A 24 2.18 -28.09 7.44
CA ARG A 24 2.73 -28.98 6.40
C ARG A 24 4.23 -28.82 6.18
N GLY A 25 4.90 -27.89 6.87
CA GLY A 25 6.34 -27.66 6.74
C GLY A 25 6.77 -26.92 5.46
N GLU A 26 5.83 -26.32 4.73
CA GLU A 26 6.06 -25.70 3.41
C GLU A 26 6.69 -24.29 3.50
N LEU A 27 6.67 -23.67 4.69
CA LEU A 27 7.16 -22.31 4.92
C LEU A 27 8.35 -22.28 5.90
N PRO A 28 9.52 -22.88 5.55
CA PRO A 28 10.64 -23.05 6.49
C PRO A 28 11.22 -21.72 7.00
N ASN A 29 11.24 -20.69 6.16
CA ASN A 29 11.74 -19.37 6.53
C ASN A 29 10.81 -18.67 7.52
N LEU A 30 9.50 -18.72 7.29
CA LEU A 30 8.51 -18.13 8.20
C LEU A 30 8.44 -18.92 9.51
N ALA A 31 8.55 -20.25 9.45
CA ALA A 31 8.65 -21.09 10.64
C ALA A 31 9.86 -20.73 11.51
N ARG A 32 11.02 -20.43 10.89
CA ARG A 32 12.21 -19.95 11.60
C ARG A 32 11.96 -18.60 12.28
N ILE A 33 11.34 -17.64 11.59
CA ILE A 33 11.00 -16.32 12.15
C ILE A 33 10.02 -16.46 13.33
N LYS A 34 8.98 -17.28 13.17
CA LYS A 34 7.99 -17.58 14.22
C LYS A 34 8.66 -18.16 15.48
N ARG A 35 9.64 -19.06 15.33
CA ARG A 35 10.38 -19.65 16.46
C ARG A 35 11.37 -18.69 17.13
N SER A 36 12.00 -17.80 16.36
CA SER A 36 13.01 -16.87 16.92
C SER A 36 12.41 -15.56 17.44
N GLY A 37 11.11 -15.34 17.26
CA GLY A 37 10.42 -14.12 17.68
C GLY A 37 9.02 -14.42 18.20
N SER A 38 8.05 -13.62 17.74
CA SER A 38 6.64 -13.78 18.12
C SER A 38 5.76 -13.82 16.89
N TYR A 39 4.64 -14.53 17.01
CA TYR A 39 3.61 -14.64 16.00
C TYR A 39 2.25 -14.45 16.67
N SER A 40 1.44 -13.55 16.14
CA SER A 40 0.09 -13.29 16.64
C SER A 40 -0.82 -12.89 15.48
N ARG A 41 -2.10 -13.26 15.58
CA ARG A 41 -3.12 -12.78 14.64
C ARG A 41 -3.45 -11.33 14.97
N LEU A 42 -3.43 -10.48 13.96
CA LEU A 42 -3.86 -9.09 14.05
C LEU A 42 -5.26 -8.95 13.46
N ARG A 43 -6.07 -8.11 14.10
CA ARG A 43 -7.37 -7.72 13.55
C ARG A 43 -7.17 -6.73 12.42
N THR A 44 -7.88 -6.93 11.31
CA THR A 44 -7.91 -5.99 10.18
C THR A 44 -8.83 -4.79 10.45
N THR A 45 -8.77 -3.78 9.58
CA THR A 45 -9.65 -2.62 9.61
C THR A 45 -11.08 -2.97 9.18
N TYR A 46 -12.01 -2.05 9.43
CA TYR A 46 -13.35 -2.12 8.85
C TYR A 46 -13.61 -0.86 8.00
N PRO A 47 -13.81 -0.99 6.67
CA PRO A 47 -13.82 -2.25 5.91
C PRO A 47 -12.42 -2.86 5.74
N ALA A 48 -12.38 -4.18 5.49
CA ALA A 48 -11.17 -4.96 5.28
C ALA A 48 -10.67 -4.82 3.84
N GLN A 49 -10.29 -3.59 3.47
CA GLN A 49 -9.84 -3.20 2.14
C GLN A 49 -8.39 -2.73 2.20
N THR A 50 -7.58 -3.07 1.19
CA THR A 50 -6.20 -2.57 1.02
C THR A 50 -6.04 -1.08 1.36
N PRO A 51 -6.79 -0.14 0.73
CA PRO A 51 -6.56 1.29 0.95
C PRO A 51 -6.81 1.72 2.40
N VAL A 52 -7.74 1.06 3.06
CA VAL A 52 -8.13 1.32 4.44
C VAL A 52 -7.09 0.77 5.40
N ALA A 53 -6.73 -0.50 5.25
CA ALA A 53 -5.77 -1.18 6.10
C ALA A 53 -4.38 -0.53 6.04
N TRP A 54 -3.90 -0.19 4.84
CA TRP A 54 -2.59 0.42 4.66
C TRP A 54 -2.54 1.88 5.13
N SER A 55 -3.63 2.62 5.00
CA SER A 55 -3.73 3.97 5.57
C SER A 55 -3.76 3.94 7.10
N SER A 56 -4.45 2.97 7.70
CA SER A 56 -4.42 2.74 9.15
C SER A 56 -3.03 2.31 9.63
N PHE A 57 -2.36 1.41 8.91
CA PHE A 57 -0.97 1.01 9.20
C PHE A 57 -0.02 2.21 9.16
N ALA A 58 -0.12 3.04 8.12
CA ALA A 58 0.75 4.20 7.94
C ALA A 58 0.57 5.22 9.07
N THR A 59 -0.67 5.52 9.44
CA THR A 59 -0.99 6.66 10.32
C THR A 59 -1.23 6.29 11.78
N GLY A 60 -1.45 5.00 12.08
CA GLY A 60 -1.86 4.55 13.41
C GLY A 60 -3.29 4.98 13.79
N THR A 61 -4.08 5.50 12.85
CA THR A 61 -5.47 5.94 13.07
C THR A 61 -6.45 5.00 12.39
N ASN A 62 -7.72 5.05 12.78
CA ASN A 62 -8.80 4.31 12.11
C ASN A 62 -9.30 5.08 10.85
N PRO A 63 -10.25 4.53 10.08
CA PRO A 63 -10.75 5.17 8.86
C PRO A 63 -11.32 6.58 9.06
N GLY A 64 -11.91 6.86 10.23
CA GLY A 64 -12.35 8.21 10.58
C GLY A 64 -11.21 9.22 10.76
N GLY A 65 -10.01 8.75 11.14
CA GLY A 65 -8.83 9.59 11.32
C GLY A 65 -8.08 9.88 10.01
N HIS A 66 -7.85 8.87 9.18
CA HIS A 66 -7.12 9.04 7.91
C HIS A 66 -8.04 9.33 6.71
N GLY A 67 -9.36 9.18 6.84
CA GLY A 67 -10.35 9.57 5.82
C GLY A 67 -10.44 8.67 4.60
N ILE A 68 -9.81 7.49 4.62
CA ILE A 68 -9.84 6.52 3.51
C ILE A 68 -10.77 5.38 3.90
N PHE A 69 -11.81 5.16 3.09
CA PHE A 69 -12.87 4.18 3.37
C PHE A 69 -12.99 3.10 2.30
N ASP A 70 -12.51 3.35 1.08
CA ASP A 70 -12.58 2.43 -0.05
C ASP A 70 -11.58 2.90 -1.15
N PHE A 71 -11.41 2.11 -2.20
CA PHE A 71 -10.78 2.54 -3.45
C PHE A 71 -11.62 3.57 -4.21
N ILE A 72 -12.92 3.64 -3.93
CA ILE A 72 -13.86 4.57 -4.55
C ILE A 72 -14.32 5.58 -3.50
N SER A 73 -14.15 6.86 -3.79
CA SER A 73 -14.78 7.93 -3.03
C SER A 73 -16.01 8.46 -3.76
N ARG A 74 -16.78 9.31 -3.10
CA ARG A 74 -17.95 9.97 -3.69
C ARG A 74 -17.80 11.46 -3.52
N ASP A 75 -17.96 12.18 -4.62
CA ASP A 75 -18.05 13.64 -4.59
C ASP A 75 -19.31 14.05 -3.77
N PRO A 76 -19.17 14.83 -2.69
CA PRO A 76 -20.31 15.22 -1.87
C PRO A 76 -21.27 16.19 -2.56
N ALA A 77 -20.82 16.96 -3.56
CA ALA A 77 -21.64 17.90 -4.31
C ALA A 77 -22.38 17.22 -5.46
N THR A 78 -21.72 16.32 -6.20
CA THR A 78 -22.28 15.70 -7.42
C THR A 78 -22.78 14.27 -7.20
N TYR A 79 -22.41 13.63 -6.09
CA TYR A 79 -22.70 12.22 -5.78
C TYR A 79 -22.09 11.22 -6.77
N LEU A 80 -21.24 11.65 -7.70
CA LEU A 80 -20.57 10.78 -8.65
C LEU A 80 -19.38 10.03 -7.99
N PRO A 81 -19.05 8.83 -8.48
CA PRO A 81 -17.84 8.12 -8.06
C PRO A 81 -16.57 8.90 -8.42
N ASP A 82 -15.59 8.84 -7.53
CA ASP A 82 -14.24 9.38 -7.75
C ASP A 82 -13.18 8.39 -7.20
N ALA A 83 -11.91 8.59 -7.55
CA ALA A 83 -10.82 7.77 -7.04
C ALA A 83 -10.62 8.03 -5.55
N GLY A 84 -10.61 6.98 -4.72
CA GLY A 84 -10.49 7.11 -3.26
C GLY A 84 -9.05 7.30 -2.76
N LEU A 85 -8.04 7.03 -3.59
CA LEU A 85 -6.64 7.11 -3.20
C LEU A 85 -6.04 8.50 -3.43
N SER A 86 -6.21 9.00 -4.65
CA SER A 86 -5.64 10.26 -5.10
C SER A 86 -6.55 10.89 -6.15
N HIS A 87 -6.68 12.21 -6.11
CA HIS A 87 -7.44 12.97 -7.09
C HIS A 87 -6.55 13.94 -7.87
N PHE A 88 -6.93 14.23 -9.11
CA PHE A 88 -6.24 15.20 -9.98
C PHE A 88 -6.94 16.55 -9.91
N GLU A 89 -6.32 17.51 -9.26
CA GLU A 89 -6.81 18.88 -9.26
C GLU A 89 -6.49 19.56 -10.59
N ARG A 90 -7.51 20.20 -11.18
CA ARG A 90 -7.36 20.97 -12.40
C ARG A 90 -6.49 22.22 -12.14
N PRO A 91 -5.66 22.63 -13.11
CA PRO A 91 -4.95 23.90 -13.06
C PRO A 91 -5.87 25.07 -12.71
N LYS A 92 -5.45 25.92 -11.77
CA LYS A 92 -6.17 27.16 -11.42
C LYS A 92 -6.12 28.17 -12.57
N ASN A 93 -5.08 28.11 -13.39
CA ASN A 93 -4.91 28.92 -14.59
C ASN A 93 -4.00 28.19 -15.60
N ILE A 94 -3.84 28.76 -16.79
CA ILE A 94 -3.03 28.18 -17.88
C ILE A 94 -1.53 28.04 -17.55
N PHE A 95 -1.05 28.67 -16.47
CA PHE A 95 0.36 28.66 -16.07
C PHE A 95 0.64 27.71 -14.90
N SER A 96 -0.39 27.17 -14.24
CA SER A 96 -0.23 26.20 -13.16
C SER A 96 -0.22 24.76 -13.71
N PRO A 97 0.71 23.90 -13.29
CA PRO A 97 0.65 22.48 -13.66
C PRO A 97 -0.53 21.79 -12.96
N PRO A 98 -1.03 20.67 -13.51
CA PRO A 98 -1.97 19.81 -12.78
C PRO A 98 -1.31 19.26 -11.52
N GLN A 99 -2.09 19.12 -10.45
CA GLN A 99 -1.60 18.61 -9.18
C GLN A 99 -2.33 17.31 -8.84
N VAL A 100 -1.59 16.32 -8.34
CA VAL A 100 -2.18 15.12 -7.75
C VAL A 100 -2.18 15.28 -6.23
N VAL A 101 -3.31 15.01 -5.61
CA VAL A 101 -3.49 15.09 -4.17
C VAL A 101 -3.75 13.70 -3.62
N ASN A 102 -2.95 13.27 -2.65
CA ASN A 102 -3.20 12.06 -1.87
C ASN A 102 -4.38 12.33 -0.92
N GLN A 103 -5.42 11.49 -0.95
CA GLN A 103 -6.59 11.67 -0.09
C GLN A 103 -6.35 11.24 1.36
N ARG A 104 -5.27 10.48 1.62
CA ARG A 104 -4.95 9.99 2.97
C ARG A 104 -4.57 11.17 3.87
N LYS A 105 -5.35 11.34 4.94
CA LYS A 105 -5.08 12.30 6.01
C LYS A 105 -4.25 11.66 7.13
N GLY A 106 -3.81 12.50 8.06
CA GLY A 106 -3.02 12.07 9.21
C GLY A 106 -1.52 11.98 8.91
N ILE A 107 -0.73 11.91 9.99
CA ILE A 107 0.73 11.88 9.93
C ILE A 107 1.18 10.42 9.84
N PRO A 108 1.76 9.98 8.73
CA PRO A 108 2.29 8.63 8.66
C PRO A 108 3.56 8.50 9.51
N PHE A 109 3.81 7.33 10.08
CA PHE A 109 4.89 7.14 11.05
C PHE A 109 6.29 7.46 10.47
N TRP A 110 6.50 7.31 9.15
CA TRP A 110 7.77 7.69 8.51
C TRP A 110 8.03 9.20 8.51
N GLN A 111 7.00 10.05 8.52
CA GLN A 111 7.17 11.49 8.73
C GLN A 111 7.59 11.77 10.18
N THR A 112 6.98 11.10 11.15
CA THR A 112 7.39 11.19 12.57
C THR A 112 8.86 10.78 12.76
N LEU A 113 9.27 9.68 12.11
CA LEU A 113 10.67 9.25 12.10
C LEU A 113 11.60 10.30 11.47
N SER A 114 11.16 10.92 10.38
CA SER A 114 11.92 11.97 9.69
C SER A 114 12.14 13.20 10.57
N GLN A 115 11.09 13.64 11.27
CA GLN A 115 11.15 14.76 12.23
C GLN A 115 12.10 14.44 13.40
N ALA A 116 12.17 13.17 13.81
CA ALA A 116 13.12 12.69 14.81
C ALA A 116 14.54 12.45 14.27
N GLY A 117 14.82 12.77 12.99
CA GLY A 117 16.13 12.58 12.37
C GLY A 117 16.46 11.12 12.03
N VAL A 118 15.48 10.21 12.06
CA VAL A 118 15.67 8.79 11.73
C VAL A 118 15.46 8.55 10.23
N PRO A 119 16.52 8.20 9.48
CA PRO A 119 16.41 8.00 8.05
C PRO A 119 15.61 6.73 7.71
N SER A 120 14.70 6.83 6.76
CA SER A 120 13.80 5.73 6.37
C SER A 120 13.81 5.49 4.86
N VAL A 121 13.57 4.24 4.46
CA VAL A 121 13.34 3.87 3.06
C VAL A 121 12.01 3.16 2.96
N VAL A 122 11.08 3.72 2.19
CA VAL A 122 9.73 3.16 1.98
C VAL A 122 9.59 2.74 0.54
N LEU A 123 9.31 1.46 0.30
CA LEU A 123 9.23 0.89 -1.05
C LEU A 123 7.84 0.33 -1.28
N ARG A 124 7.13 0.89 -2.25
CA ARG A 124 5.83 0.44 -2.77
C ARG A 124 4.76 0.24 -1.69
N CYS A 125 4.79 1.01 -0.62
CA CYS A 125 3.69 1.05 0.36
C CYS A 125 2.43 1.60 -0.31
N PRO A 126 1.25 0.96 -0.21
CA PRO A 126 0.01 1.48 -0.79
C PRO A 126 -0.40 2.84 -0.23
N CYS A 127 -1.16 3.62 -1.01
CA CYS A 127 -1.72 4.91 -0.61
C CYS A 127 -0.67 5.99 -0.30
N THR A 128 0.46 5.96 -0.99
CA THR A 128 1.56 6.92 -0.84
C THR A 128 1.85 7.68 -2.14
N PHE A 129 0.85 7.91 -3.00
CA PHE A 129 1.01 8.75 -4.19
C PHE A 129 0.21 10.06 -4.05
N PRO A 130 0.84 11.24 -4.27
CA PRO A 130 2.27 11.44 -4.45
C PRO A 130 3.11 10.96 -3.25
N PRO A 131 4.41 10.61 -3.46
CA PRO A 131 5.30 10.20 -2.38
C PRO A 131 5.35 11.26 -1.27
N ASP A 132 5.25 10.82 -0.01
CA ASP A 132 5.45 11.71 1.13
C ASP A 132 6.92 12.18 1.19
N GLU A 133 7.12 13.43 1.63
CA GLU A 133 8.45 13.91 2.01
C GLU A 133 8.93 13.21 3.29
N LEU A 134 10.17 12.72 3.26
CA LEU A 134 10.79 12.06 4.40
C LEU A 134 12.31 12.16 4.34
N ASN A 135 12.97 12.04 5.50
CA ASN A 135 14.42 11.92 5.58
C ASN A 135 14.85 10.55 5.02
N GLY A 136 15.12 10.48 3.73
CA GLY A 136 15.48 9.24 3.05
C GLY A 136 14.84 9.13 1.69
N ARG A 137 14.25 7.96 1.38
CA ARG A 137 13.73 7.67 0.03
C ARG A 137 12.36 7.01 0.08
N MET A 138 11.47 7.42 -0.82
CA MET A 138 10.19 6.77 -1.06
C MET A 138 10.03 6.41 -2.54
N LEU A 139 9.63 5.17 -2.79
CA LEU A 139 9.01 4.75 -4.04
C LEU A 139 7.54 4.45 -3.72
N ALA A 140 6.62 5.24 -4.28
CA ALA A 140 5.19 5.07 -4.00
C ALA A 140 4.65 3.71 -4.47
N GLY A 141 3.63 3.20 -3.78
CA GLY A 141 2.96 1.94 -4.10
C GLY A 141 1.69 2.10 -4.92
N VAL A 142 0.68 1.28 -4.59
CA VAL A 142 -0.65 1.32 -5.22
C VAL A 142 -1.23 2.75 -5.14
N GLY A 143 -1.75 3.24 -6.27
CA GLY A 143 -2.23 4.61 -6.44
C GLY A 143 -1.37 5.48 -7.36
N VAL A 144 -0.21 4.97 -7.83
CA VAL A 144 0.60 5.66 -8.84
C VAL A 144 -0.02 5.45 -10.22
N PRO A 145 -0.42 6.52 -10.93
CA PRO A 145 -0.94 6.41 -12.28
C PRO A 145 0.17 6.00 -13.26
N ASP A 146 -0.14 5.11 -14.19
CA ASP A 146 0.71 4.82 -15.36
C ASP A 146 0.58 5.93 -16.42
N LEU A 147 1.35 5.82 -17.51
CA LEU A 147 1.30 6.77 -18.63
C LEU A 147 -0.07 6.86 -19.32
N ARG A 148 -0.96 5.90 -19.09
CA ARG A 148 -2.33 5.84 -19.61
C ARG A 148 -3.36 6.33 -18.58
N GLY A 149 -2.92 6.73 -17.38
CA GLY A 149 -3.79 7.13 -16.28
C GLY A 149 -4.43 5.95 -15.52
N SER A 150 -4.00 4.71 -15.78
CA SER A 150 -4.45 3.54 -15.02
C SER A 150 -3.70 3.45 -13.69
N GLN A 151 -4.32 2.90 -12.65
CA GLN A 151 -3.78 2.95 -11.28
C GLN A 151 -2.75 1.84 -10.96
N ASN A 152 -2.61 0.84 -11.85
CA ASN A 152 -1.78 -0.34 -11.67
C ASN A 152 -1.88 -1.25 -12.93
N LYS A 153 -0.80 -1.97 -13.27
CA LYS A 153 -0.88 -3.25 -13.98
C LYS A 153 -0.36 -4.36 -13.09
N GLY A 154 -1.15 -5.42 -12.92
CA GLY A 154 -0.75 -6.57 -12.12
C GLY A 154 0.42 -7.30 -12.76
N THR A 155 1.26 -7.95 -11.97
CA THR A 155 2.26 -8.90 -12.49
C THR A 155 1.93 -10.28 -11.96
N PHE A 156 1.60 -11.19 -12.86
CA PHE A 156 1.31 -12.59 -12.58
C PHE A 156 2.55 -13.43 -12.85
N TYR A 157 3.08 -14.07 -11.82
CA TYR A 157 4.24 -14.95 -11.92
C TYR A 157 3.78 -16.40 -11.99
N THR A 158 4.24 -17.16 -12.98
CA THR A 158 3.79 -18.55 -13.18
C THR A 158 4.86 -19.42 -13.82
N GLN A 159 4.82 -20.73 -13.56
CA GLN A 159 5.59 -21.72 -14.30
C GLN A 159 4.79 -22.33 -15.46
N ASP A 160 3.49 -22.08 -15.51
CA ASP A 160 2.60 -22.57 -16.57
C ASP A 160 2.72 -21.70 -17.82
N THR A 161 3.36 -22.25 -18.85
CA THR A 161 3.59 -21.61 -20.15
C THR A 161 2.32 -21.47 -21.01
N GLY A 162 1.21 -22.10 -20.59
CA GLY A 162 -0.10 -21.96 -21.22
C GLY A 162 -0.80 -20.64 -20.90
N VAL A 163 -0.39 -19.95 -19.84
CA VAL A 163 -1.03 -18.70 -19.41
C VAL A 163 -0.72 -17.55 -20.37
N ARG A 164 -1.70 -16.66 -20.57
CA ARG A 164 -1.58 -15.44 -21.37
C ARG A 164 -2.04 -14.24 -20.52
N ALA A 165 -1.41 -13.09 -20.72
CA ALA A 165 -1.77 -11.88 -20.00
C ALA A 165 -3.16 -11.38 -20.42
N GLY A 166 -4.03 -11.10 -19.44
CA GLY A 166 -5.25 -10.32 -19.63
C GLY A 166 -4.99 -8.82 -19.87
N GLU A 167 -6.05 -8.03 -20.01
CA GLU A 167 -5.96 -6.60 -20.38
C GLU A 167 -5.18 -5.74 -19.37
N SER A 168 -5.20 -6.11 -18.09
CA SER A 168 -4.66 -5.30 -16.98
C SER A 168 -3.54 -5.99 -16.20
N GLU A 169 -2.89 -6.98 -16.79
CA GLU A 169 -1.78 -7.71 -16.16
C GLU A 169 -0.61 -7.97 -17.11
N GLN A 170 0.51 -8.36 -16.53
CA GLN A 170 1.71 -8.84 -17.22
C GLN A 170 2.03 -10.22 -16.68
N VAL A 171 2.34 -11.18 -17.56
CA VAL A 171 2.73 -12.53 -17.15
C VAL A 171 4.26 -12.64 -17.20
N VAL A 172 4.85 -13.11 -16.10
CA VAL A 172 6.28 -13.39 -15.98
C VAL A 172 6.45 -14.87 -15.70
N PHE A 173 7.22 -15.55 -16.54
CA PHE A 173 7.50 -16.97 -16.38
C PHE A 173 8.72 -17.16 -15.48
N LEU A 174 8.60 -18.06 -14.49
CA LEU A 174 9.65 -18.42 -13.53
C LEU A 174 10.38 -19.71 -13.91
#